data_AF-A0A4P5YYI5-F1
#
_entry.id   AF-A0A4P5YYI5-F1
#
_cell.length_a   1.000
_cell.length_b   1.000
_cell.length_c   1.000
_cell.angle_alpha   90.00
_cell.angle_beta   90.00
_cell.angle_gamma   90.00
#
_symmetry.space_group_name_H-M   'P 1'
#
loop_
_entity.id
_entity.type
_entity.pdbx_description
1 polymer ?
#
loop_
_entity_poly.entity_id
_entity_poly.type
_entity_poly.pdbx_seq_one_letter_code
_entity_poly.pdbx_strand_id
1 'polypeptide(L)' 'MIEPLPGFDTVAEGRKWKESVAFQTAGMSIPERMAYFRRHSTVAAIRNRALPTGSAESGVPPEELPARVVHAA' A
#
# COMPACT_ATOMS: atom_id res chain seq x y z
N MET A 1 15.58 25.04 7.02
CA MET A 1 15.01 24.18 8.08
C MET A 1 13.50 24.35 8.01
N ILE A 2 12.74 23.29 7.77
CA ILE A 2 11.27 23.36 7.74
C ILE A 2 10.83 23.20 9.18
N GLU A 3 10.41 24.29 9.81
CA GLU A 3 9.85 24.26 11.16
C GLU A 3 8.46 23.60 11.10
N PRO A 4 8.16 22.61 11.97
CA PRO A 4 6.82 22.04 12.03
C PRO A 4 5.83 23.13 12.46
N LEU A 5 4.79 23.34 11.67
CA LEU A 5 3.72 24.30 11.98
C LEU A 5 3.14 23.99 13.37
N PRO A 6 3.01 24.98 14.27
CA PRO A 6 2.44 24.76 15.59
C PRO A 6 1.01 24.23 15.46
N GLY A 7 0.75 23.06 16.02
CA GLY A 7 -0.59 22.46 16.11
C GLY A 7 -0.93 21.36 15.11
N PHE A 8 -0.05 21.02 14.15
CA PHE A 8 -0.26 19.85 13.28
C PHE A 8 0.51 18.63 13.81
N ASP A 9 -0.21 17.72 14.47
CA ASP A 9 0.33 16.43 14.87
C ASP A 9 0.19 15.41 13.73
N THR A 10 1.26 15.25 12.96
CA THR A 10 1.35 14.30 11.85
C THR A 10 1.05 12.86 12.28
N VAL A 11 1.37 12.48 13.52
CA VAL A 11 1.14 11.11 14.03
C VAL A 11 -0.33 10.90 14.34
N ALA A 12 -0.96 11.85 15.02
CA ALA A 12 -2.39 11.81 15.31
C ALA A 12 -3.23 11.80 14.03
N GLU A 13 -2.89 12.65 13.07
CA GLU A 13 -3.58 12.69 11.76
C GLU A 13 -3.33 11.42 10.95
N GLY A 14 -2.10 10.89 10.98
CA GLY A 14 -1.79 9.61 10.36
C GLY A 14 -2.58 8.44 10.95
N ARG A 15 -2.84 8.46 12.27
CA ARG A 15 -3.66 7.44 12.94
C ARG A 15 -5.12 7.52 12.49
N LYS A 16 -5.72 8.71 12.54
CA LYS A 16 -7.10 8.94 12.09
C LYS A 16 -7.31 8.49 10.64
N TRP A 17 -6.35 8.81 9.77
CA TRP A 17 -6.41 8.37 8.37
C TRP A 17 -6.39 6.84 8.24
N LYS A 18 -5.50 6.15 8.95
CA LYS A 18 -5.42 4.68 8.92
C LYS A 18 -6.69 4.03 9.43
N GLU A 19 -7.26 4.53 10.52
CA GLU A 19 -8.52 4.04 11.08
C GLU A 19 -9.68 4.21 10.10
N SER A 20 -9.78 5.37 9.45
CA SER A 20 -10.78 5.63 8.42
C SER A 20 -10.62 4.70 7.20
N VAL A 21 -9.40 4.47 6.74
CA VAL A 21 -9.13 3.53 5.62
C VAL A 21 -9.48 2.09 6.04
N ALA A 22 -9.15 1.69 7.26
CA ALA A 22 -9.48 0.37 7.78
C ALA A 22 -11.00 0.15 7.84
N PHE A 23 -11.75 1.16 8.28
CA PHE A 23 -13.22 1.13 8.27
C PHE A 23 -13.78 1.03 6.84
N GLN A 24 -13.30 1.87 5.92
CA GLN A 24 -13.78 1.90 4.54
C GLN A 24 -13.45 0.64 3.73
N THR A 25 -12.36 -0.06 4.08
CA THR A 25 -11.92 -1.28 3.39
C THR A 25 -12.28 -2.57 4.14
N ALA A 26 -13.01 -2.47 5.25
CA ALA A 26 -13.47 -3.61 6.01
C ALA A 26 -14.39 -4.49 5.14
N GLY A 27 -14.12 -5.79 5.13
CA GLY A 27 -14.89 -6.76 4.33
C GLY A 27 -14.59 -6.78 2.83
N MET A 28 -13.75 -5.88 2.31
CA MET A 28 -13.33 -5.92 0.91
C MET A 28 -12.35 -7.07 0.65
N SER A 29 -12.55 -7.76 -0.47
CA SER A 29 -11.58 -8.68 -1.05
C SER A 29 -10.29 -7.95 -1.45
N ILE A 30 -9.22 -8.71 -1.68
CA ILE A 30 -7.93 -8.13 -2.10
C ILE A 30 -8.07 -7.31 -3.40
N PRO A 31 -8.75 -7.80 -4.47
CA PRO A 31 -8.95 -7.02 -5.68
C PRO A 31 -9.70 -5.71 -5.44
N GLU A 32 -10.73 -5.73 -4.61
CA GLU A 32 -11.53 -4.54 -4.27
C GLU A 32 -10.71 -3.52 -3.48
N ARG A 33 -9.88 -3.95 -2.53
CA ARG A 33 -8.96 -3.07 -1.81
C ARG A 33 -7.94 -2.42 -2.74
N MET A 34 -7.37 -3.19 -3.67
CA MET A 34 -6.43 -2.65 -4.65
C MET A 34 -7.11 -1.61 -5.57
N ALA A 35 -8.36 -1.86 -5.98
CA ALA A 35 -9.15 -0.89 -6.74
C ALA A 35 -9.45 0.38 -5.93
N TYR A 36 -9.78 0.25 -4.64
CA TYR A 36 -9.98 1.37 -3.72
C TYR A 36 -8.72 2.26 -3.65
N PHE A 37 -7.55 1.69 -3.31
CA PHE A 37 -6.31 2.46 -3.21
C PHE A 37 -5.90 3.10 -4.53
N ARG A 38 -6.15 2.42 -5.65
CA ARG A 38 -5.90 2.99 -6.99
C ARG A 38 -6.73 4.25 -7.25
N ARG A 39 -8.02 4.21 -6.94
CA ARG A 39 -8.95 5.33 -7.15
C ARG A 39 -8.57 6.56 -6.31
N HIS A 40 -8.08 6.32 -5.09
CA HIS A 40 -7.67 7.37 -4.15
C HIS A 40 -6.20 7.78 -4.25
N SER A 41 -5.44 7.25 -5.22
CA SER A 41 -4.04 7.62 -5.42
C SER A 41 -3.90 9.05 -5.94
N THR A 42 -2.93 9.78 -5.37
CA THR A 42 -2.49 11.08 -5.89
C THR A 42 -1.63 10.96 -7.14
N VAL A 43 -1.10 9.76 -7.43
CA VAL A 43 -0.26 9.49 -8.59
C VAL A 43 -1.14 9.16 -9.80
N ALA A 44 -1.19 10.06 -10.78
CA ALA A 44 -2.04 9.92 -11.97
C ALA A 44 -1.77 8.61 -12.75
N ALA A 45 -0.51 8.20 -12.87
CA ALA A 45 -0.14 6.95 -13.54
C ALA A 45 -0.75 5.71 -12.87
N ILE A 46 -0.85 5.71 -11.54
CA ILE A 46 -1.47 4.61 -10.78
C ILE A 46 -2.99 4.63 -11.01
N ARG A 47 -3.61 5.80 -10.86
CA ARG A 47 -5.05 5.99 -11.02
C ARG A 47 -5.56 5.65 -12.43
N ASN A 48 -4.81 6.03 -13.47
CA ASN A 48 -5.24 5.93 -14.86
C ASN A 48 -4.79 4.65 -15.57
N ARG A 49 -3.89 3.85 -14.97
CA ARG A 49 -3.48 2.58 -15.58
C ARG A 49 -4.76 1.71 -15.77
N ALA A 50 -4.84 0.92 -16.84
CA ALA A 50 -5.91 -0.05 -16.99
C ALA A 50 -5.77 -1.16 -15.93
N LEU A 51 -6.86 -1.77 -15.47
CA LEU A 51 -6.75 -3.06 -14.76
C LEU A 51 -6.30 -4.09 -15.79
N PRO A 52 -5.34 -4.98 -15.48
CA PRO A 52 -5.17 -6.16 -16.31
C PRO A 52 -6.49 -6.94 -16.28
N THR A 53 -7.21 -6.93 -17.40
CA THR A 53 -8.36 -7.81 -17.63
C THR A 53 -7.82 -9.22 -17.83
N GLY A 54 -7.53 -9.90 -16.74
CA GLY A 54 -7.04 -11.26 -16.77
C GLY A 54 -6.97 -11.79 -15.37
N SER A 55 -7.65 -12.91 -15.13
CA SER A 55 -7.50 -13.76 -13.96
C SER A 55 -6.01 -13.93 -13.65
N ALA A 56 -5.50 -13.15 -12.70
CA ALA A 56 -4.25 -13.48 -12.08
C ALA A 56 -4.57 -14.65 -11.14
N GLU A 57 -4.36 -15.87 -11.61
CA GLU A 57 -3.99 -16.95 -10.72
C GLU A 57 -2.94 -16.37 -9.77
N SER A 58 -3.25 -16.44 -8.47
CA SER A 58 -2.39 -15.99 -7.39
C SER A 58 -1.19 -16.95 -7.28
N GLY A 59 -0.34 -16.98 -8.31
CA GLY A 59 1.00 -17.51 -8.23
C GLY A 59 1.89 -16.42 -7.67
N VAL A 60 2.04 -16.36 -6.36
CA VAL A 60 3.23 -15.75 -5.76
C VAL A 60 4.40 -16.57 -6.33
N PRO A 61 5.30 -16.02 -7.16
CA PRO A 61 6.54 -16.74 -7.44
C PRO A 61 7.25 -16.86 -6.09
N PRO A 62 7.64 -18.06 -5.63
CA PRO A 62 8.44 -18.17 -4.43
C PRO A 62 9.69 -17.32 -4.67
N GLU A 63 9.82 -16.25 -3.89
CA GLU A 63 11.05 -15.47 -3.82
C GLU A 63 12.16 -16.47 -3.55
N GLU A 64 13.01 -16.73 -4.55
CA GLU A 64 14.27 -17.43 -4.35
C GLU A 64 15.05 -16.57 -3.35
N LEU A 65 14.91 -16.91 -2.07
CA LEU A 65 15.84 -16.51 -1.03
C LEU A 65 17.24 -16.80 -1.57
N PRO A 66 18.10 -15.80 -1.81
CA PRO A 66 19.46 -16.09 -2.27
C PRO A 66 20.15 -16.89 -1.17
N ALA A 67 20.37 -18.17 -1.46
CA ALA A 67 21.14 -19.05 -0.62
C ALA A 67 22.56 -18.49 -0.49
N ARG A 68 22.94 -18.18 0.76
CA ARG A 68 24.30 -18.02 1.27
C ARG A 68 25.00 -16.68 0.98
N VAL A 69 25.20 -15.90 2.06
CA VAL A 69 26.56 -15.60 2.52
C VAL A 69 26.61 -15.88 4.02
N VAL A 70 27.19 -17.04 4.36
CA VAL A 70 27.63 -17.34 5.71
C VAL A 70 28.89 -16.50 5.92
N HIS A 71 28.80 -15.38 6.65
CA HIS A 71 30.01 -14.72 7.12
C HIS A 71 30.54 -15.49 8.33
N ALA A 72 31.52 -16.36 8.06
CA ALA A 72 32.48 -16.77 9.06
C ALA A 72 33.42 -15.59 9.33
N ALA A 73 33.56 -15.25 10.61
CA ALA A 73 34.74 -14.61 11.20
C ALA A 73 34.75 -14.96 12.70
#